data_AF-A0A920QKN2-F1
#
_entry.id   AF-A0A920QKN2-F1
#
_cell.length_a   1.000
_cell.length_b   1.000
_cell.length_c   1.000
_cell.angle_alpha   90.00
_cell.angle_beta   90.00
_cell.angle_gamma   90.00
#
_symmetry.space_group_name_H-M   'P 1'
#
loop_
_entity.id
_entity.type
_entity.pdbx_description
1 polymer ?
#
loop_
_entity_poly.entity_id
_entity_poly.type
_entity_poly.pdbx_seq_one_letter_code
_entity_poly.pdbx_strand_id
1 'polypeptide(L)'
;MSKKRSQIWGNHLSNPPMNKTPFFCAGRDVQGIPMADQILLPFDIWTNRAHCIMLTSRKLLRNCLKKILTSLGKLENLVEEGNFSLDPEKEDVHINVEDFVTEDQGTDAGGRMHIGRSRNDQTHVI
;
A
#
# COMPACT_ATOMS: atom_id res chain seq x y z
N MET A 1 16.16 4.80 17.85
CA MET A 1 14.78 4.90 18.40
C MET A 1 13.93 3.94 17.61
N SER A 2 13.44 2.85 18.22
CA SER A 2 12.66 1.83 17.51
C SER A 2 11.35 2.47 17.03
N LYS A 3 11.15 2.62 15.71
CA LYS A 3 9.85 3.00 15.13
C LYS A 3 8.86 1.95 15.64
N LYS A 4 7.85 2.37 16.43
CA LYS A 4 6.74 1.50 16.85
C LYS A 4 6.18 0.83 15.61
N ARG A 5 6.18 -0.51 15.57
CA ARG A 5 5.52 -1.28 14.49
C ARG A 5 4.09 -0.76 14.37
N SER A 6 3.75 -0.16 13.24
CA SER A 6 2.36 0.13 12.91
C SER A 6 1.64 -1.20 12.86
N GLN A 7 0.50 -1.28 13.53
CA GLN A 7 -0.32 -2.47 13.55
C GLN A 7 -0.80 -2.74 12.12
N ILE A 8 -0.33 -3.85 11.53
CA ILE A 8 -0.61 -4.22 10.13
C ILE A 8 -2.11 -4.50 9.94
N TRP A 9 -2.74 -5.16 10.93
CA TRP A 9 -4.17 -5.49 10.89
C TRP A 9 -4.92 -4.96 12.11
N GLY A 10 -6.02 -4.25 11.81
CA GLY A 10 -7.18 -3.96 12.65
C GLY A 10 -6.98 -3.79 14.16
N ASN A 11 -7.39 -2.64 14.70
CA ASN A 11 -7.37 -2.31 16.13
C ASN A 11 -8.24 -3.22 17.04
N HIS A 12 -8.87 -4.26 16.48
CA HIS A 12 -9.77 -5.17 17.20
C HIS A 12 -9.05 -6.28 17.96
N LEU A 13 -7.77 -6.52 17.66
CA LEU A 13 -6.96 -7.50 18.40
C LEU A 13 -6.54 -6.94 19.76
N SER A 14 -6.77 -7.71 20.81
CA SER A 14 -6.37 -7.36 22.18
C SER A 14 -4.87 -7.50 22.43
N ASN A 15 -4.20 -8.35 21.65
CA ASN A 15 -2.75 -8.56 21.69
C ASN A 15 -2.18 -8.53 20.27
N PRO A 16 -0.94 -8.05 20.08
CA PRO A 16 -0.29 -8.14 18.77
C PRO A 16 -0.10 -9.62 18.36
N PRO A 17 -0.09 -9.91 17.05
CA PRO A 17 0.21 -11.25 16.57
C PRO A 17 1.60 -11.69 17.03
N MET A 18 1.80 -13.01 17.12
CA MET A 18 3.14 -13.55 17.40
C MET A 18 4.13 -13.06 16.36
N ASN A 19 5.38 -12.82 16.76
CA ASN A 19 6.42 -12.25 15.89
C ASN A 19 6.60 -13.00 14.55
N LYS A 20 6.32 -14.30 14.50
CA LYS A 20 6.44 -15.12 13.28
C LYS A 20 5.24 -15.04 12.35
N THR A 21 4.09 -14.60 12.84
CA THR A 21 2.83 -14.60 12.08
C THR A 21 2.89 -13.66 10.87
N PRO A 22 3.34 -12.39 10.98
CA PRO A 22 3.45 -11.51 9.81
C PRO A 22 4.35 -12.10 8.72
N PHE A 23 5.49 -12.69 9.11
CA PHE A 23 6.40 -13.32 8.16
C PHE A 23 5.82 -14.56 7.47
N PHE A 24 5.03 -15.35 8.21
CA PHE A 24 4.34 -16.50 7.62
C PHE A 24 3.27 -16.06 6.62
N CYS A 25 2.52 -15.00 6.93
CA CYS A 25 1.45 -14.48 6.07
C CYS A 25 1.98 -13.77 4.84
N ALA A 26 3.06 -12.99 4.97
CA ALA A 26 3.75 -12.34 3.86
C ALA A 26 4.43 -13.33 2.89
N GLY A 27 4.77 -14.53 3.35
CA GLY A 27 5.36 -15.57 2.51
C GLY A 27 6.56 -15.08 1.69
N ARG A 28 6.44 -15.11 0.35
CA ARG A 28 7.48 -14.67 -0.60
C ARG A 28 7.15 -13.32 -1.25
N ASP A 29 6.08 -12.67 -0.82
CA ASP A 29 5.52 -11.46 -1.44
C ASP A 29 6.55 -10.33 -1.33
N VAL A 30 7.05 -10.11 -0.12
CA VAL A 30 8.08 -9.11 0.21
C VAL A 30 9.42 -9.72 0.68
N GLN A 31 9.58 -11.04 0.56
CA GLN A 31 10.80 -11.75 0.95
C GLN A 31 11.35 -12.62 -0.17
N GLY A 32 12.67 -12.78 -0.19
CA GLY A 32 13.38 -13.49 -1.25
C GLY A 32 13.78 -12.57 -2.40
N ILE A 33 14.75 -13.01 -3.21
CA ILE A 33 15.30 -12.22 -4.32
C ILE A 33 15.08 -13.00 -5.63
N PRO A 34 14.30 -12.48 -6.60
CA PRO A 34 13.45 -11.29 -6.48
C PRO A 34 12.21 -11.56 -5.61
N MET A 35 11.74 -10.51 -4.91
CA MET A 35 10.48 -10.52 -4.15
C MET A 35 9.32 -10.75 -5.11
N ALA A 36 8.36 -11.61 -4.73
CA ALA A 36 7.31 -12.04 -5.66
C ALA A 36 6.44 -10.87 -6.11
N ASP A 37 6.06 -9.98 -5.18
CA ASP A 37 5.15 -8.88 -5.45
C ASP A 37 5.82 -7.67 -6.11
N GLN A 38 7.16 -7.63 -6.18
CA GLN A 38 7.88 -6.51 -6.79
C GLN A 38 7.43 -6.28 -8.25
N ILE A 39 7.08 -7.35 -8.97
CA ILE A 39 6.58 -7.27 -10.36
C ILE A 39 5.18 -6.64 -10.44
N LEU A 40 4.43 -6.63 -9.33
CA LEU A 40 3.06 -6.14 -9.25
C LEU A 40 2.97 -4.63 -9.01
N LEU A 41 4.08 -3.98 -8.62
CA LEU A 41 4.14 -2.56 -8.29
C LEU A 41 3.49 -1.62 -9.32
N PRO A 42 3.81 -1.71 -10.64
CA PRO A 42 3.19 -0.84 -11.62
C PRO A 42 1.66 -0.99 -11.67
N PHE A 43 1.17 -2.23 -11.57
CA PHE A 43 -0.26 -2.55 -11.64
C PHE A 43 -1.00 -2.08 -10.39
N ASP A 44 -0.40 -2.22 -9.21
CA ASP A 44 -1.00 -1.72 -7.97
C ASP A 44 -1.08 -0.19 -7.98
N ILE A 45 -0.03 0.50 -8.46
CA ILE A 45 -0.02 1.96 -8.63
C ILE A 45 -1.15 2.40 -9.57
N TRP A 46 -1.29 1.76 -10.74
CA TRP A 46 -2.32 2.11 -11.72
C TRP A 46 -3.73 1.86 -11.19
N THR A 47 -3.94 0.72 -10.53
CA THR A 47 -5.23 0.37 -9.91
C THR A 47 -5.61 1.37 -8.84
N ASN A 48 -4.66 1.79 -8.00
CA ASN A 48 -4.87 2.84 -7.00
C ASN A 48 -5.22 4.20 -7.63
N ARG A 49 -4.57 4.59 -8.73
CA ARG A 49 -4.92 5.82 -9.47
C ARG A 49 -6.35 5.75 -9.98
N ALA A 50 -6.71 4.68 -10.68
CA ALA A 50 -8.03 4.49 -11.25
C ALA A 50 -9.12 4.51 -10.16
N HIS A 51 -8.90 3.79 -9.06
CA HIS A 51 -9.82 3.74 -7.92
C HIS A 51 -10.02 5.12 -7.29
N CYS A 52 -8.94 5.86 -7.01
CA CYS A 52 -9.05 7.19 -6.40
C CYS A 52 -9.75 8.21 -7.32
N ILE A 53 -9.50 8.15 -8.64
CA ILE A 53 -10.22 8.96 -9.63
C ILE A 53 -11.72 8.65 -9.59
N MET A 54 -12.08 7.37 -9.56
CA MET A 54 -13.47 6.93 -9.44
C MET A 54 -14.10 7.42 -8.12
N LEU A 55 -13.43 7.30 -6.98
CA LEU A 55 -13.95 7.78 -5.70
C LEU A 55 -14.23 9.29 -5.71
N THR A 56 -13.35 10.09 -6.35
CA THR A 56 -13.59 11.52 -6.51
C THR A 56 -14.77 11.81 -7.43
N SER A 57 -14.93 11.08 -8.54
CA SER A 57 -16.09 11.27 -9.43
C SER A 57 -17.42 10.94 -8.74
N ARG A 58 -17.40 9.97 -7.81
CA ARG A 58 -18.55 9.62 -6.95
C ARG A 58 -18.69 10.51 -5.72
N LYS A 59 -17.86 11.55 -5.57
CA LYS A 59 -17.86 12.52 -4.44
C LYS A 59 -17.56 11.89 -3.07
N LEU A 60 -16.93 10.70 -3.06
CA LEU A 60 -16.53 9.97 -1.86
C LEU A 60 -15.12 10.38 -1.36
N LEU A 61 -14.26 10.87 -2.26
CA LEU A 61 -12.91 11.36 -1.94
C LEU A 61 -12.80 12.85 -2.25
N ARG A 62 -12.79 13.69 -1.20
CA ARG A 62 -12.68 15.15 -1.31
C ARG A 62 -11.27 15.61 -0.92
N ASN A 63 -10.74 16.59 -1.64
CA ASN A 63 -9.48 17.31 -1.36
C ASN A 63 -8.18 16.47 -1.28
N CYS A 64 -8.22 15.15 -1.54
CA CYS A 64 -7.04 14.29 -1.45
C CYS A 64 -6.53 13.79 -2.81
N LEU A 65 -7.35 13.84 -3.87
CA LEU A 65 -7.01 13.22 -5.17
C LEU A 65 -5.66 13.72 -5.72
N LYS A 66 -5.46 15.04 -5.75
CA LYS A 66 -4.23 15.63 -6.27
C LYS A 66 -3.00 15.15 -5.49
N LYS A 67 -3.10 15.04 -4.16
CA LYS A 67 -2.02 14.56 -3.30
C LYS A 67 -1.69 13.10 -3.61
N ILE A 68 -2.71 12.25 -3.64
CA ILE A 68 -2.56 10.82 -3.93
C ILE A 68 -1.93 10.61 -5.32
N LEU A 69 -2.45 11.26 -6.36
CA LEU A 69 -1.90 11.13 -7.72
C LEU A 69 -0.45 11.65 -7.82
N THR A 70 -0.13 12.73 -7.12
CA THR A 70 1.24 13.25 -7.07
C THR A 70 2.20 12.25 -6.42
N SER A 71 1.79 11.64 -5.30
CA SER A 71 2.60 10.64 -4.60
C SER A 71 2.77 9.37 -5.42
N LEU A 72 1.68 8.84 -5.99
CA LEU A 72 1.73 7.68 -6.88
C LEU A 72 2.55 7.96 -8.16
N GLY A 73 2.61 9.20 -8.62
CA GLY A 73 3.50 9.65 -9.69
C GLY A 73 4.97 9.54 -9.32
N LYS A 74 5.33 10.05 -8.13
CA LYS A 74 6.70 9.89 -7.59
C LYS A 74 7.07 8.42 -7.42
N LEU A 75 6.16 7.61 -6.88
CA LEU A 75 6.39 6.19 -6.66
C LEU A 75 6.66 5.46 -7.97
N GLU A 76 5.85 5.72 -9.00
CA GLU A 76 6.05 5.13 -10.34
C GLU A 76 7.45 5.45 -10.89
N ASN A 77 7.88 6.71 -10.83
CA ASN A 77 9.23 7.10 -11.28
C ASN A 77 10.33 6.34 -10.51
N LEU A 78 10.20 6.21 -9.18
CA LEU A 78 11.16 5.46 -8.37
C LEU A 78 11.19 3.97 -8.75
N VAL A 79 10.04 3.38 -9.06
CA VAL A 79 9.94 1.99 -9.52
C VAL A 79 10.60 1.82 -10.90
N GLU A 80 10.33 2.73 -11.84
CA GLU A 80 10.91 2.71 -13.19
C GLU A 80 12.43 2.88 -13.18
N GLU A 81 12.96 3.71 -12.27
CA GLU A 81 14.41 3.90 -12.09
C GLU A 81 15.08 2.76 -11.31
N GLY A 82 14.32 1.79 -10.78
CA GLY A 82 14.84 0.73 -9.91
C GLY A 82 15.24 1.20 -8.50
N ASN A 83 14.77 2.38 -8.11
CA ASN A 83 15.06 3.06 -6.83
C ASN A 83 14.01 2.78 -5.73
N PHE A 84 13.09 1.83 -5.96
CA PHE A 84 12.09 1.40 -4.98
C PHE A 84 12.06 -0.12 -4.83
N SER A 85 12.15 -0.59 -3.59
CA SER A 85 11.99 -2.01 -3.22
C SER A 85 10.92 -2.10 -2.13
N LEU A 86 10.14 -3.18 -2.15
CA LEU A 86 9.22 -3.48 -1.06
C LEU A 86 9.98 -3.63 0.26
N ASP A 87 9.41 -3.07 1.33
CA ASP A 87 9.87 -3.23 2.71
C ASP A 87 9.42 -4.60 3.24
N PRO A 88 10.34 -5.49 3.64
CA PRO A 88 10.01 -6.81 4.19
C PRO A 88 9.21 -6.79 5.49
N GLU A 89 9.15 -5.65 6.19
CA GLU A 89 8.33 -5.49 7.40
C GLU A 89 6.86 -5.17 7.07
N LYS A 90 6.53 -4.90 5.80
CA LYS A 90 5.17 -4.67 5.30
C LYS A 90 4.72 -5.91 4.53
N GLU A 91 3.50 -6.37 4.78
CA GLU A 91 3.06 -7.70 4.36
C GLU A 91 3.14 -7.98 2.85
N ASP A 92 2.67 -7.04 2.02
CA ASP A 92 2.47 -7.21 0.58
C ASP A 92 2.78 -5.92 -0.19
N VAL A 93 2.68 -5.94 -1.53
CA VAL A 93 2.83 -4.71 -2.35
C VAL A 93 1.83 -3.62 -1.97
N HIS A 94 0.61 -3.99 -1.61
CA HIS A 94 -0.47 -3.04 -1.41
C HIS A 94 -0.24 -2.17 -0.17
N ILE A 95 0.20 -2.77 0.94
CA ILE A 95 0.59 -2.05 2.17
C ILE A 95 1.82 -1.19 1.90
N ASN A 96 2.77 -1.66 1.09
CA ASN A 96 3.93 -0.87 0.69
C ASN A 96 3.53 0.42 -0.04
N VAL A 97 2.63 0.32 -1.03
CA VAL A 97 2.13 1.47 -1.79
C VAL A 97 1.30 2.42 -0.90
N GLU A 98 0.40 1.88 -0.08
CA GLU A 98 -0.43 2.68 0.84
C GLU A 98 0.43 3.43 1.88
N ASP A 99 1.44 2.78 2.44
CA ASP A 99 2.36 3.37 3.40
C ASP A 99 3.24 4.45 2.73
N PHE A 100 3.73 4.23 1.51
CA PHE A 100 4.46 5.26 0.76
C PHE A 100 3.63 6.54 0.58
N VAL A 101 2.36 6.41 0.18
CA VAL A 101 1.46 7.58 0.04
C VAL A 101 1.18 8.25 1.39
N THR A 102 1.06 7.45 2.45
CA THR A 102 0.90 7.94 3.83
C THR A 102 2.11 8.73 4.30
N GLU A 103 3.33 8.23 4.07
CA GLU A 103 4.57 8.92 4.44
C GLU A 103 4.79 10.19 3.60
N ASP A 104 4.47 10.20 2.30
CA ASP A 104 4.68 11.35 1.41
C ASP A 104 3.60 12.45 1.55
N GLN A 105 2.33 12.09 1.79
CA GLN A 105 1.19 13.03 1.76
C GLN A 105 0.35 13.08 3.04
N GLY A 106 0.68 12.26 4.04
CA GLY A 106 0.00 12.16 5.32
C GLY A 106 -1.12 11.10 5.37
N THR A 107 -1.48 10.72 6.60
CA THR A 107 -2.42 9.63 6.87
C THR A 107 -3.82 9.82 6.29
N ASP A 108 -4.30 11.05 6.14
CA ASP A 108 -5.60 11.32 5.52
C ASP A 108 -5.59 10.99 4.02
N ALA A 109 -4.46 11.15 3.32
CA ALA A 109 -4.35 10.80 1.90
C ALA A 109 -4.30 9.28 1.71
N GLY A 110 -3.36 8.60 2.37
CA GLY A 110 -3.22 7.13 2.25
C GLY A 110 -4.43 6.38 2.80
N GLY A 111 -4.95 6.80 3.96
CA GLY A 111 -6.13 6.19 4.58
C GLY A 111 -7.43 6.34 3.77
N ARG A 112 -7.51 7.25 2.80
CA ARG A 112 -8.69 7.37 1.93
C ARG A 112 -8.64 6.50 0.68
N MET A 113 -7.49 5.89 0.37
CA MET A 113 -7.31 5.06 -0.83
C MET A 113 -8.14 3.77 -0.79
N HIS A 114 -8.45 3.25 0.40
CA HIS A 114 -9.19 1.99 0.56
C HIS A 114 -10.71 2.17 0.73
N ILE A 115 -11.26 3.38 0.58
CA ILE A 115 -12.72 3.60 0.69
C ILE A 115 -13.43 2.72 -0.33
N GLY A 116 -14.34 1.86 0.17
CA GLY A 116 -15.18 1.00 -0.67
C GLY A 116 -14.42 -0.09 -1.43
N ARG A 117 -13.23 -0.50 -0.97
CA ARG A 117 -12.42 -1.55 -1.60
C ARG A 117 -12.01 -2.60 -0.57
N SER A 118 -12.14 -3.89 -0.91
CA SER A 118 -11.51 -4.97 -0.15
C SER A 118 -10.18 -5.39 -0.76
N ARG A 119 -9.34 -6.08 0.02
CA ARG A 119 -8.09 -6.62 -0.52
C ARG A 119 -8.35 -7.69 -1.59
N ASN A 120 -9.38 -8.51 -1.42
CA ASN A 120 -9.81 -9.48 -2.43
C ASN A 120 -10.15 -8.82 -3.77
N ASP A 121 -10.82 -7.66 -3.74
CA ASP A 121 -11.14 -6.92 -4.98
C ASP A 121 -9.86 -6.39 -5.64
N GLN A 122 -8.91 -5.92 -4.84
CA GLN A 122 -7.66 -5.35 -5.33
C GLN A 122 -6.74 -6.41 -5.94
N THR A 123 -6.61 -7.58 -5.29
CA THR A 123 -5.79 -8.69 -5.74
C THR A 123 -6.32 -9.35 -7.02
N HIS A 124 -7.65 -9.35 -7.27
CA HIS A 124 -8.17 -9.89 -8.54
C HIS A 124 -7.91 -9.00 -9.76
N VAL A 125 -7.56 -7.73 -9.54
CA VAL A 125 -7.38 -6.75 -10.62
C VAL A 125 -5.94 -6.71 -11.14
N ILE A 126 -4.97 -7.13 -10.33
CA ILE A 126 -3.53 -7.09 -10.64
C ILE A 126 -2.93 -8.49 -10.69
#